data_AF-A0A316WD05-F1
#
_entry.id   AF-A0A316WD05-F1
#
_cell.length_a   1.000
_cell.length_b   1.000
_cell.length_c   1.000
_cell.angle_alpha   90.00
_cell.angle_beta   90.00
_cell.angle_gamma   90.00
#
_symmetry.space_group_name_H-M   'P 1'
#
loop_
_entity.id
_entity.type
_entity.pdbx_description
1 polymer ?
#
loop_
_entity_poly.entity_id
_entity_poly.type
_entity_poly.pdbx_seq_one_letter_code
_entity_poly.pdbx_strand_id
1 'polypeptide(L)' 'MNTKRRIIKFLKEGYNQKEIAEKFQELNIKPNSLSIIEKYLKEIKEAYGAKTLFHLACIMNENNELDFSNEEDV' A
#
# COMPACT_ATOMS: atom_id res chain seq x y z
N MET A 1 -4.84 -5.40 10.50
CA MET A 1 -4.03 -5.18 9.26
C MET A 1 -3.18 -3.90 9.35
N ASN A 2 -1.86 -3.98 9.16
CA ASN A 2 -0.93 -2.83 9.14
C ASN A 2 -1.31 -1.82 8.03
N THR A 3 -1.32 -0.51 8.32
CA THR A 3 -1.66 0.54 7.35
C THR A 3 -0.87 0.45 6.04
N LYS A 4 0.43 0.14 6.11
CA LYS A 4 1.29 -0.03 4.93
C LYS A 4 0.83 -1.20 4.06
N ARG A 5 0.44 -2.32 4.67
CA ARG A 5 -0.13 -3.47 3.94
C ARG A 5 -1.44 -3.11 3.24
N ARG A 6 -2.32 -2.32 3.89
CA ARG A 6 -3.58 -1.85 3.27
C ARG A 6 -3.30 -1.02 2.02
N ILE A 7 -2.32 -0.13 2.10
CA ILE A 7 -1.88 0.69 0.96
C ILE A 7 -1.40 -0.20 -0.20
N ILE A 8 -0.54 -1.20 0.06
CA ILE A 8 -0.08 -2.10 -1.01
C ILE A 8 -1.22 -2.92 -1.60
N LYS A 9 -2.16 -3.40 -0.76
CA LYS A 9 -3.34 -4.11 -1.24
C LYS A 9 -4.14 -3.27 -2.23
N PHE A 10 -4.47 -2.03 -1.88
CA PHE A 10 -5.18 -1.13 -2.79
C PHE A 10 -4.37 -0.77 -4.04
N LEU A 11 -3.03 -0.60 -3.93
CA LEU A 11 -2.19 -0.43 -5.12
C LEU A 11 -2.29 -1.63 -6.07
N LYS A 12 -2.29 -2.87 -5.54
CA LYS A 12 -2.46 -4.10 -6.33
C LYS A 12 -3.83 -4.15 -7.01
N GLU A 13 -4.86 -3.64 -6.35
CA GLU A 13 -6.22 -3.52 -6.89
C GLU A 13 -6.37 -2.39 -7.93
N GLY A 14 -5.31 -1.60 -8.18
CA GLY A 14 -5.28 -0.56 -9.21
C GLY A 14 -5.58 0.85 -8.72
N TYR A 15 -5.75 1.05 -7.41
CA TYR A 15 -6.00 2.37 -6.84
C TYR A 15 -4.74 3.23 -6.84
N ASN A 16 -4.90 4.53 -7.05
CA ASN A 16 -3.85 5.53 -6.86
C ASN A 16 -3.85 6.11 -5.43
N GLN A 17 -2.83 6.90 -5.09
CA GLN A 17 -2.62 7.40 -3.71
C GLN A 17 -3.77 8.25 -3.18
N LYS A 18 -4.41 9.02 -4.08
CA LYS A 18 -5.57 9.87 -3.74
C LYS A 18 -6.80 9.00 -3.47
N GLU A 19 -7.07 8.04 -4.34
CA GLU A 19 -8.19 7.10 -4.16
C GLU A 19 -8.01 6.25 -2.90
N ILE A 20 -6.77 5.88 -2.54
CA ILE A 20 -6.47 5.18 -1.29
C ILE A 20 -6.83 6.05 -0.08
N ALA A 21 -6.46 7.33 -0.08
CA ALA A 21 -6.81 8.25 1.00
C ALA A 21 -8.33 8.42 1.14
N GLU A 22 -9.03 8.57 0.02
CA GLU A 22 -10.50 8.63 -0.06
C GLU A 22 -11.13 7.33 0.48
N LYS A 23 -10.65 6.15 0.04
CA LYS A 23 -11.12 4.85 0.55
C LYS A 23 -10.90 4.67 2.04
N PHE A 24 -9.76 5.11 2.55
CA PHE A 24 -9.50 5.07 3.99
C PHE A 24 -10.47 5.99 4.75
N GLN A 25 -10.84 7.13 4.18
CA GLN A 25 -11.85 8.02 4.76
C GLN A 25 -13.25 7.38 4.75
N GLU A 26 -13.67 6.82 3.62
CA GLU A 26 -14.95 6.09 3.48
C GLU A 26 -15.07 4.94 4.49
N LEU A 27 -13.98 4.21 4.71
CA LEU A 27 -13.91 3.07 5.62
C LEU A 27 -13.63 3.47 7.08
N ASN A 28 -13.56 4.77 7.41
CA ASN A 28 -13.19 5.30 8.73
C ASN A 28 -11.84 4.76 9.27
N ILE A 29 -10.91 4.40 8.38
CA ILE A 29 -9.57 3.94 8.73
C ILE A 29 -8.67 5.16 8.93
N LYS A 30 -7.95 5.23 10.05
CA LYS A 30 -6.96 6.29 10.31
C LYS A 30 -5.53 5.71 10.29
N PRO A 31 -4.53 6.47 9.83
CA PRO A 31 -4.62 7.81 9.22
C PRO A 31 -5.12 7.76 7.75
N ASN A 32 -5.81 8.81 7.29
CA ASN A 32 -6.43 8.88 5.96
C ASN A 32 -6.13 10.14 5.14
N SER A 33 -5.17 10.97 5.56
CA SER A 33 -4.74 12.09 4.72
C SER A 33 -3.82 11.62 3.61
N LEU A 34 -3.94 12.23 2.43
CA LEU A 34 -3.08 11.96 1.27
C LEU A 34 -1.59 12.03 1.63
N SER A 35 -1.18 13.06 2.35
CA SER A 35 0.21 13.26 2.79
C SER A 35 0.76 12.11 3.64
N ILE A 36 -0.08 11.45 4.44
CA ILE A 36 0.34 10.30 5.24
C ILE A 36 0.42 9.04 4.38
N ILE A 37 -0.50 8.85 3.43
CA ILE A 37 -0.42 7.77 2.45
C ILE A 37 0.87 7.88 1.62
N GLU A 38 1.18 9.08 1.12
CA GLU A 38 2.43 9.41 0.43
C GLU A 38 3.67 9.11 1.27
N LYS A 39 3.67 9.53 2.54
CA LYS A 39 4.75 9.25 3.49
C LYS A 39 4.96 7.74 3.67
N TYR A 40 3.89 6.97 3.87
CA TYR A 40 4.00 5.53 4.01
C TYR A 40 4.48 4.85 2.73
N LEU A 41 4.03 5.29 1.56
CA LEU A 41 4.56 4.79 0.29
C LEU A 41 6.05 5.09 0.11
N LYS A 42 6.50 6.27 0.56
CA LYS A 42 7.92 6.61 0.57
C LYS A 42 8.72 5.66 1.47
N GLU A 43 8.26 5.44 2.70
CA GLU A 43 8.91 4.51 3.63
C GLU A 43 8.94 3.06 3.11
N ILE A 44 7.87 2.60 2.44
CA ILE A 44 7.85 1.26 1.83
C ILE A 44 8.85 1.19 0.69
N LYS A 45 8.88 2.19 -0.20
CA LYS A 45 9.88 2.23 -1.28
C LYS A 45 11.31 2.21 -0.73
N GLU A 46 11.60 2.99 0.31
CA GLU A 46 12.92 3.02 0.96
C GLU A 46 13.30 1.66 1.56
N ALA A 47 12.36 1.00 2.24
CA ALA A 47 12.59 -0.32 2.83
C ALA A 47 12.93 -1.40 1.79
N TYR A 48 12.38 -1.28 0.59
CA TYR A 48 12.63 -2.20 -0.53
C TYR A 48 13.74 -1.72 -1.48
N GLY A 49 14.33 -0.54 -1.24
CA GLY A 49 15.30 0.06 -2.19
C GLY A 49 14.69 0.46 -3.54
N ALA A 50 13.37 0.63 -3.61
CA ALA A 50 12.64 0.95 -4.83
C ALA A 50 12.66 2.46 -5.14
N LYS A 51 12.72 2.79 -6.44
CA LYS A 51 12.72 4.19 -6.93
C LYS A 51 11.34 4.65 -7.41
N THR A 52 10.57 3.72 -7.97
CA THR A 52 9.22 3.95 -8.50
C THR A 52 8.26 2.89 -7.96
N LEU A 53 6.95 3.13 -8.08
CA LEU A 53 5.95 2.11 -7.73
C LEU A 53 6.06 0.87 -8.60
N PHE A 54 6.41 1.02 -9.88
CA PHE A 54 6.67 -0.10 -10.77
C PHE A 54 7.89 -0.92 -10.30
N HIS A 55 8.99 -0.27 -9.94
CA HIS A 55 10.16 -0.95 -9.38
C HIS A 55 9.82 -1.70 -8.09
N LEU A 56 9.04 -1.07 -7.20
CA LEU A 56 8.52 -1.72 -6.00
C LEU A 56 7.70 -2.97 -6.34
N ALA A 57 6.79 -2.88 -7.31
CA ALA A 57 5.96 -4.01 -7.72
C ALA A 57 6.80 -5.18 -8.28
N CYS A 58 7.83 -4.91 -9.09
CA CYS A 58 8.75 -5.95 -9.58
C CYS A 58 9.46 -6.66 -8.42
N ILE A 59 10.06 -5.93 -7.49
CA ILE A 59 10.76 -6.51 -6.33
C ILE A 59 9.81 -7.36 -5.48
N MET A 60 8.63 -6.83 -5.14
CA MET A 60 7.67 -7.56 -4.31
C MET A 60 7.14 -8.81 -5.00
N ASN A 61 7.01 -8.79 -6.34
CA ASN A 61 6.62 -9.96 -7.12
C ASN A 61 7.70 -11.04 -7.13
N GLU A 62 8.98 -10.65 -7.32
CA GLU A 62 10.13 -11.57 -7.27
C GLU A 62 10.25 -12.25 -5.89
N ASN A 63 9.95 -11.54 -4.82
CA ASN A 63 9.96 -12.06 -3.45
C ASN A 63 8.72 -12.90 -3.08
N ASN A 64 7.73 -13.06 -3.97
CA ASN A 64 6.41 -13.65 -3.68
C ASN A 64 5.63 -12.96 -2.53
N GLU A 65 5.87 -11.66 -2.30
CA GLU A 65 5.25 -10.89 -1.21
C GLU A 65 3.93 -10.20 -1.62
N LEU A 66 3.44 -10.48 -2.84
CA LEU A 66 2.17 -9.97 -3.37
C LEU A 66 0.98 -10.92 -3.13
N ASP A 67 1.18 -12.04 -2.44
CA ASP A 67 0.09 -12.90 -2.03
C ASP A 67 -0.55 -12.41 -0.72
N PHE A 68 -1.71 -11.77 -0.83
CA PHE A 68 -2.53 -11.32 0.30
C PHE A 68 -3.71 -12.27 0.57
N SER A 69 -3.70 -13.47 -0.02
CA SER A 69 -4.79 -14.46 0.10
C SER A 69 -4.80 -15.16 1.46
N ASN A 70 -3.74 -14.99 2.26
CA ASN A 70 -3.66 -15.51 3.62
C ASN A 70 -3.82 -14.35 4.62
N GLU A 71 -5.06 -14.10 5.02
CA GLU A 71 -5.53 -13.71 6.37
C GLU A 71 -6.88 -13.00 6.22
N GLU A 72 -7.94 -13.83 6.29
CA GLU A 72 -9.31 -13.40 6.58
C GLU A 72 -9.38 -12.69 7.94
N ASP A 73 -10.10 -11.57 7.94
CA ASP A 73 -11.07 -11.12 8.95
C ASP A 73 -10.62 -11.01 10.42
N VAL A 74 -10.28 -9.78 10.85
CA VAL A 74 -11.05 -8.95 11.84
C VAL A 74 -10.67 -7.48 11.65
#